data_AF-A0A1I3ULN5-F1
#
_entry.id   AF-A0A1I3ULN5-F1
#
_cell.length_a   1.000
_cell.length_b   1.000
_cell.length_c   1.000
_cell.angle_alpha   90.00
_cell.angle_beta   90.00
_cell.angle_gamma   90.00
#
_symmetry.space_group_name_H-M   'P 1'
#
loop_
_entity.id
_entity.type
_entity.pdbx_description
1 polymer ?
#
loop_
_entity_poly.entity_id
_entity_poly.type
_entity_poly.pdbx_seq_one_letter_code
_entity_poly.pdbx_strand_id
1 'polypeptide(L)' 'MGRFLLLDDVDVQHAFAKHLRSLRKQAKLSREALAKRSCIPAATIKKFELAG' A
#
# COMPACT_ATOMS: atom_id res chain seq x y z
N MET A 1 9.76 1.27 31.22
CA MET A 1 10.06 2.42 30.34
C MET A 1 9.43 2.15 28.98
N GLY A 2 8.37 2.88 28.63
CA GLY A 2 7.65 2.67 27.37
C GLY A 2 8.47 3.19 26.19
N ARG A 3 8.63 2.35 25.15
CA ARG A 3 9.24 2.77 23.90
C ARG A 3 8.19 3.55 23.10
N PHE A 4 8.32 4.86 23.08
CA PHE A 4 7.50 5.70 22.21
C PHE A 4 8.03 5.61 20.78
N LEU A 5 7.16 5.28 19.84
CA LEU A 5 7.46 5.31 18.41
C LEU A 5 7.02 6.68 17.90
N LEU A 6 7.99 7.53 17.53
CA LEU A 6 7.68 8.80 16.89
C LEU A 6 7.41 8.48 15.42
N LEU A 7 6.13 8.48 15.03
CA LEU A 7 5.71 8.23 13.66
C LEU A 7 5.76 9.53 12.87
N ASP A 8 6.41 9.50 11.72
CA ASP A 8 6.35 10.57 10.72
C ASP A 8 5.39 10.21 9.58
N ASP A 9 5.12 11.18 8.69
CA ASP A 9 4.22 10.97 7.55
C ASP A 9 4.69 9.82 6.63
N VAL A 10 6.00 9.60 6.55
CA VAL A 10 6.61 8.54 5.74
C VAL A 10 6.32 7.17 6.34
N ASP A 11 6.46 7.00 7.66
CA ASP A 11 6.12 5.76 8.36
C ASP A 11 4.65 5.38 8.14
N VAL A 12 3.75 6.38 8.19
CA VAL A 12 2.32 6.16 7.95
C VAL A 12 2.07 5.75 6.51
N GLN A 13 2.70 6.41 5.53
CA GLN A 13 2.58 6.05 4.11
C GLN A 13 3.10 4.63 3.83
N HIS A 14 4.24 4.24 4.41
CA HIS A 14 4.81 2.90 4.26
C HIS A 14 3.94 1.82 4.91
N ALA A 15 3.43 2.09 6.11
CA ALA A 15 2.49 1.20 6.78
C ALA A 15 1.22 1.00 5.95
N PHE A 16 0.69 2.07 5.37
CA PHE A 16 -0.50 2.04 4.54
C PHE A 16 -0.27 1.31 3.21
N ALA A 17 0.85 1.56 2.53
CA ALA A 17 1.25 0.84 1.32
C ALA A 17 1.38 -0.67 1.57
N LYS A 18 2.00 -1.06 2.69
CA LYS A 18 2.11 -2.46 3.11
C LYS A 18 0.74 -3.08 3.40
N HIS A 19 -0.15 -2.32 4.05
CA HIS A 19 -1.51 -2.76 4.34
C HIS A 19 -2.33 -3.01 3.06
N LEU A 20 -2.33 -2.05 2.12
CA LEU A 20 -3.03 -2.21 0.83
C LEU A 20 -2.47 -3.37 0.00
N ARG A 21 -1.15 -3.57 0.01
CA ARG A 21 -0.53 -4.73 -0.65
C ARG A 21 -1.01 -6.05 -0.05
N SER A 22 -1.18 -6.10 1.28
CA SER A 22 -1.73 -7.27 1.97
C SER A 22 -3.18 -7.52 1.57
N LEU A 23 -4.03 -6.48 1.61
CA LEU A 23 -5.44 -6.57 1.18
C LEU A 23 -5.58 -7.06 -0.26
N ARG A 24 -4.76 -6.54 -1.18
CA ARG A 24 -4.75 -6.99 -2.57
C ARG A 24 -4.42 -8.48 -2.68
N LYS A 25 -3.43 -8.97 -1.93
CA LYS A 25 -3.06 -10.39 -1.91
C LYS A 25 -4.17 -11.26 -1.30
N GLN A 26 -4.80 -10.81 -0.23
CA GLN A 26 -5.92 -11.51 0.42
C GLN A 26 -7.13 -11.61 -0.53
N ALA A 27 -7.42 -10.53 -1.25
CA ALA A 27 -8.45 -10.51 -2.29
C ALA A 27 -8.05 -11.29 -3.56
N LYS A 28 -6.84 -11.88 -3.62
CA LYS A 28 -6.27 -12.57 -4.80
C LYS A 28 -6.31 -11.72 -6.08
N LEU A 29 -6.24 -10.40 -5.94
CA LEU A 29 -6.27 -9.47 -7.08
C LEU A 29 -4.86 -9.26 -7.61
N SER A 30 -4.70 -9.37 -8.93
CA SER A 30 -3.51 -8.85 -9.60
C SER A 30 -3.54 -7.31 -9.56
N ARG A 31 -2.39 -6.67 -9.79
CA ARG A 31 -2.32 -5.19 -9.88
C ARG A 31 -3.22 -4.67 -10.98
N GLU A 32 -3.35 -5.42 -12.07
CA GLU A 32 -4.23 -5.09 -13.19
C GLU A 32 -5.71 -5.26 -12.84
N ALA A 33 -6.07 -6.31 -12.11
CA ALA A 33 -7.45 -6.50 -11.65
C ALA A 33 -7.87 -5.39 -10.68
N LEU A 34 -6.96 -5.00 -9.78
CA LEU A 34 -7.19 -3.86 -8.89
C LEU A 34 -7.30 -2.54 -9.69
N ALA A 35 -6.43 -2.34 -10.68
CA ALA A 35 -6.45 -1.16 -11.55
C ALA A 35 -7.77 -1.00 -12.31
N LYS A 36 -8.29 -2.10 -12.86
CA LYS A 36 -9.60 -2.11 -13.55
C LYS A 36 -10.74 -1.73 -12.62
N ARG A 37 -10.66 -2.12 -11.35
CA ARG A 37 -11.70 -1.84 -10.35
C ARG A 37 -11.63 -0.42 -9.79
N SER A 38 -10.43 0.10 -9.57
CA SER A 38 -10.22 1.43 -8.98
C SER A 38 -10.06 2.55 -10.02
N CYS A 39 -9.97 2.22 -11.30
CA CYS A 39 -9.63 3.15 -12.40
C CYS A 39 -8.24 3.80 -12.25
N ILE A 40 -7.38 3.27 -11.37
CA ILE A 40 -6.01 3.76 -11.17
C ILE A 40 -5.06 2.85 -11.95
N PRO A 41 -4.10 3.40 -12.72
CA PRO A 41 -3.14 2.57 -13.47
C PRO A 41 -2.38 1.58 -12.58
N ALA A 42 -2.15 0.37 -13.09
CA ALA A 42 -1.35 -0.65 -12.39
C ALA A 42 0.08 -0.15 -12.06
N ALA A 43 0.62 0.76 -12.88
CA ALA A 43 1.89 1.42 -12.64
C ALA A 43 1.86 2.32 -11.39
N THR A 44 0.78 3.08 -11.20
CA THR A 44 0.58 3.92 -10.00
C THR A 44 0.44 3.06 -8.75
N ILE A 45 -0.32 1.96 -8.82
CA ILE A 45 -0.44 0.98 -7.73
C ILE A 45 0.92 0.38 -7.39
N LYS A 46 1.73 0.00 -8.40
CA LYS A 46 3.09 -0.51 -8.20
C LYS A 46 4.00 0.53 -7.56
N LYS A 47 3.94 1.79 -8.00
CA LYS A 47 4.74 2.89 -7.44
C LYS A 47 4.39 3.11 -5.97
N PHE A 48 3.10 3.16 -5.65
CA PHE A 48 2.62 3.30 -4.27
C PHE A 48 3.04 2.12 -3.38
N GLU A 49 2.89 0.88 -3.85
CA GLU A 49 3.33 -0.32 -3.12
C GLU A 49 4.85 -0.39 -2.86
N LEU A 50 5.67 0.32 -3.64
CA LEU A 50 7.13 0.26 -3.56
C LEU A 50 7.77 1.48 -2.88
N ALA A 51 7.20 2.67 -3.08
CA ALA A 51 7.82 3.92 -2.63
C ALA A 51 7.29 4.43 -1.28
N GLY A 52 6.01 4.17 -0.96
CA GLY A 52 5.30 5.01 0.03
C GLY A 52 4.74 6.24 -0.63
#